data_AF-A0A521B8B6-F1
#
_entry.id   AF-A0A521B8B6-F1
#
_cell.length_a   1.000
_cell.length_b   1.000
_cell.length_c   1.000
_cell.angle_alpha   90.00
_cell.angle_beta   90.00
_cell.angle_gamma   90.00
#
_symmetry.space_group_name_H-M   'P 1'
#
loop_
_entity.id
_entity.type
_entity.pdbx_description
1 polymer ?
#
loop_
_entity_poly.entity_id
_entity_poly.type
_entity_poly.pdbx_seq_one_letter_code
_entity_poly.pdbx_strand_id
1 'polypeptide(L)'
;MIMSIRKGGIFKGKKGNTVTYEVNGQVIQRTIGKREKPYKDHELGNQSGFGKTSVFMRPVKQFIKNGFELQGKKKFTIGYNMAVGYNRMNAIEITSPNSVRFVYEKALFSQGAMTVNPEATVKVVEGGLEFRWDAGLMAKGMKRNDHAMLLAYCPEKESAFFELSGANRKTGRDFLEITAYHQPVTLEVYIAFEAADRKSISNSVYLGQVQF
;
A
#
# COMPACT_ATOMS: atom_id res chain seq x y z
N MET A 1 -22.05 20.96 15.94
CA MET A 1 -22.19 21.90 14.80
C MET A 1 -22.09 21.09 13.51
N ILE A 2 -23.19 20.87 12.78
CA ILE A 2 -23.17 20.11 11.51
C ILE A 2 -22.81 21.11 10.41
N MET A 3 -21.55 21.10 9.95
CA MET A 3 -21.19 21.82 8.73
C MET A 3 -21.83 21.10 7.53
N SER A 4 -22.69 21.80 6.81
CA SER A 4 -23.19 21.36 5.51
C SER A 4 -22.78 22.39 4.46
N ILE A 5 -22.12 21.94 3.39
CA ILE A 5 -21.75 22.80 2.25
C ILE A 5 -22.78 22.58 1.15
N ARG A 6 -23.48 23.65 0.76
CA ARG A 6 -24.34 23.67 -0.43
C ARG A 6 -23.49 24.14 -1.62
N LYS A 7 -23.20 23.25 -2.57
CA LYS A 7 -22.58 23.62 -3.86
C LYS A 7 -23.45 23.02 -4.96
N GLY A 8 -24.13 23.87 -5.75
CA GLY A 8 -24.94 23.44 -6.90
C GLY A 8 -26.29 22.76 -6.58
N GLY A 9 -26.93 23.06 -5.44
CA GLY A 9 -28.29 22.58 -5.12
C GLY A 9 -28.39 21.20 -4.45
N ILE A 10 -27.32 20.39 -4.48
CA ILE A 10 -27.30 19.06 -3.87
C ILE A 10 -26.78 19.15 -2.43
N PHE A 11 -27.55 18.62 -1.47
CA PHE A 11 -27.17 18.57 -0.06
C PHE A 11 -26.09 17.50 0.16
N LYS A 12 -24.96 17.89 0.76
CA LYS A 12 -23.90 16.98 1.22
C LYS A 12 -23.78 17.08 2.74
N GLY A 13 -23.84 15.95 3.42
CA GLY A 13 -23.76 15.88 4.88
C GLY A 13 -24.83 15.00 5.52
N LYS A 14 -24.92 15.06 6.85
CA LYS A 14 -25.90 14.32 7.65
C LYS A 14 -27.15 15.17 7.88
N LYS A 15 -28.33 14.63 7.58
CA LYS A 15 -29.64 15.21 7.93
C LYS A 15 -30.52 14.14 8.56
N GLY A 16 -30.83 14.30 9.85
CA GLY A 16 -31.58 13.30 10.61
C GLY A 16 -30.90 11.93 10.59
N ASN A 17 -31.63 10.90 10.17
CA ASN A 17 -31.12 9.54 10.04
C ASN A 17 -30.50 9.24 8.65
N THR A 18 -30.24 10.26 7.84
CA THR A 18 -29.76 10.09 6.46
C THR A 18 -28.42 10.79 6.28
N VAL A 19 -27.54 10.20 5.49
CA VAL A 19 -26.28 10.80 5.04
C VAL A 19 -26.27 10.83 3.51
N THR A 20 -25.99 12.00 2.96
CA THR A 20 -25.82 12.21 1.52
C THR A 20 -24.38 12.59 1.23
N TYR A 21 -23.75 11.88 0.30
CA TYR A 21 -22.37 12.09 -0.14
C TYR A 21 -22.23 11.77 -1.62
N GLU A 22 -21.10 12.12 -2.21
CA GLU A 22 -20.81 11.86 -3.63
C GLU A 22 -19.68 10.83 -3.74
N VAL A 23 -19.84 9.84 -4.62
CA VAL A 23 -18.81 8.86 -4.96
C VAL A 23 -18.72 8.79 -6.47
N ASN A 24 -17.54 9.04 -7.03
CA ASN A 24 -17.29 8.98 -8.47
C ASN A 24 -18.32 9.78 -9.31
N GLY A 25 -18.72 10.97 -8.85
CA GLY A 25 -19.72 11.81 -9.53
C GLY A 25 -21.18 11.43 -9.30
N GLN A 26 -21.46 10.33 -8.60
CA GLN A 26 -22.82 9.90 -8.25
C GLN A 26 -23.18 10.33 -6.83
N VAL A 27 -24.38 10.90 -6.68
CA VAL A 27 -24.93 11.26 -5.37
C VAL A 27 -25.55 10.03 -4.74
N ILE A 28 -25.00 9.62 -3.61
CA ILE A 28 -25.48 8.49 -2.82
C ILE A 28 -26.13 9.04 -1.55
N GLN A 29 -27.36 8.60 -1.30
CA GLN A 29 -28.09 8.89 -0.07
C GLN A 29 -28.42 7.57 0.63
N ARG A 30 -28.06 7.47 1.91
CA ARG A 30 -28.31 6.25 2.70
C ARG A 30 -28.80 6.56 4.11
N THR A 31 -29.56 5.63 4.67
CA THR A 31 -30.00 5.66 6.06
C THR A 31 -28.89 5.17 7.00
N ILE A 32 -28.77 5.78 8.17
CA ILE A 32 -27.85 5.34 9.23
C ILE A 32 -28.54 4.18 9.98
N GLY A 33 -27.90 3.02 9.96
CA GLY A 33 -28.34 1.87 10.75
C GLY A 33 -28.09 2.10 12.24
N LYS A 34 -29.04 1.68 13.08
CA LYS A 34 -28.85 1.59 14.54
C LYS A 34 -28.47 0.16 14.89
N ARG A 35 -27.46 0.00 15.73
CA ARG A 35 -27.03 -1.30 16.23
C ARG A 35 -27.50 -1.46 17.67
N GLU A 36 -28.22 -2.54 17.95
CA GLU A 36 -28.76 -2.82 19.30
C GLU A 36 -27.92 -3.84 20.07
N LYS A 37 -27.21 -4.72 19.36
CA LYS A 37 -26.41 -5.80 19.95
C LYS A 37 -24.92 -5.43 20.02
N PRO A 38 -24.17 -5.89 21.04
CA PRO A 38 -22.72 -5.67 21.11
C PRO A 38 -21.99 -6.34 19.93
N TYR A 39 -20.73 -5.96 19.73
CA TYR A 39 -19.85 -6.58 18.73
C TYR A 39 -19.52 -8.02 19.13
N LYS A 40 -19.61 -8.93 18.16
CA LYS A 40 -19.09 -10.29 18.28
C LYS A 40 -17.56 -10.26 18.10
N ASP A 41 -16.90 -11.26 18.65
CA ASP A 41 -15.45 -11.42 18.63
C ASP A 41 -14.82 -11.30 17.23
N HIS A 42 -15.40 -11.97 16.23
CA HIS A 42 -14.90 -11.86 14.85
C HIS A 42 -15.13 -10.47 14.25
N GLU A 43 -16.15 -9.72 14.68
CA GLU A 43 -16.39 -8.35 14.23
C GLU A 43 -15.36 -7.40 14.84
N LEU A 44 -15.00 -7.61 16.10
CA LEU A 44 -13.92 -6.86 16.77
C LEU A 44 -12.58 -7.16 16.09
N GLY A 45 -12.26 -8.42 15.83
CA GLY A 45 -11.02 -8.80 15.14
C GLY A 45 -10.91 -8.18 13.75
N ASN A 46 -12.03 -8.13 13.02
CA ASN A 46 -12.12 -7.46 11.73
C ASN A 46 -11.90 -5.94 11.80
N GLN A 47 -12.46 -5.29 12.83
CA GLN A 47 -12.27 -3.85 13.06
C GLN A 47 -10.82 -3.53 13.43
N SER A 48 -10.23 -4.30 14.35
CA SER A 48 -8.84 -4.18 14.74
C SER A 48 -7.90 -4.41 13.55
N GLY A 49 -8.18 -5.43 12.73
CA GLY A 49 -7.47 -5.70 11.48
C GLY A 49 -7.52 -4.54 10.51
N PHE A 50 -8.71 -3.98 10.28
CA PHE A 50 -8.88 -2.80 9.41
C PHE A 50 -8.12 -1.58 9.93
N GLY A 51 -8.17 -1.32 11.24
CA GLY A 51 -7.42 -0.25 11.88
C GLY A 51 -5.91 -0.42 11.67
N LYS A 52 -5.38 -1.61 11.93
CA LYS A 52 -3.95 -1.92 11.76
C LYS A 52 -3.50 -1.78 10.31
N THR A 53 -4.26 -2.33 9.34
CA THR A 53 -3.96 -2.14 7.91
C THR A 53 -3.97 -0.66 7.52
N SER A 54 -4.95 0.11 8.01
CA SER A 54 -5.05 1.54 7.66
C SER A 54 -3.87 2.36 8.17
N VAL A 55 -3.38 2.07 9.37
CA VAL A 55 -2.16 2.69 9.93
C VAL A 55 -0.95 2.35 9.07
N PHE A 56 -0.76 1.07 8.77
CA PHE A 56 0.37 0.58 7.96
C PHE A 56 0.39 1.17 6.54
N MET A 57 -0.78 1.31 5.91
CA MET A 57 -0.88 1.83 4.54
C MET A 57 -0.82 3.37 4.44
N ARG A 58 -0.92 4.08 5.58
CA ARG A 58 -0.95 5.54 5.59
C ARG A 58 0.33 6.19 5.04
N PRO A 59 1.55 5.84 5.50
CA PRO A 59 2.78 6.49 5.02
C PRO A 59 3.11 6.15 3.57
N VAL A 60 2.62 5.02 3.04
CA VAL A 60 2.93 4.53 1.69
C VAL A 60 1.83 4.81 0.66
N LYS A 61 0.90 5.73 0.95
CA LYS A 61 -0.25 6.03 0.08
C LYS A 61 0.12 6.32 -1.37
N GLN A 62 1.19 7.08 -1.58
CA GLN A 62 1.64 7.44 -2.93
C GLN A 62 2.21 6.22 -3.67
N PHE A 63 3.01 5.41 -2.98
CA PHE A 63 3.50 4.14 -3.51
C PHE A 63 2.35 3.22 -3.93
N ILE A 64 1.36 3.03 -3.05
CA ILE A 64 0.17 2.24 -3.33
C ILE A 64 -0.63 2.80 -4.51
N LYS A 65 -0.74 4.13 -4.61
CA LYS A 65 -1.49 4.78 -5.69
C LYS A 65 -0.92 4.37 -7.05
N ASN A 66 0.40 4.38 -7.21
CA ASN A 66 1.07 3.90 -8.42
C ASN A 66 0.99 2.37 -8.52
N GLY A 67 1.35 1.67 -7.43
CA GLY A 67 1.44 0.22 -7.34
C GLY A 67 0.14 -0.52 -7.70
N PHE A 68 -1.01 0.05 -7.37
CA PHE A 68 -2.33 -0.53 -7.62
C PHE A 68 -3.14 0.26 -8.67
N GLU A 69 -2.54 1.23 -9.37
CA GLU A 69 -3.28 2.08 -10.32
C GLU A 69 -3.99 1.24 -11.39
N LEU A 70 -3.24 0.31 -12.01
CA LEU A 70 -3.74 -0.53 -13.08
C LEU A 70 -4.84 -1.49 -12.60
N GLN A 71 -4.74 -2.02 -11.38
CA GLN A 71 -5.78 -2.87 -10.80
C GLN A 71 -7.02 -2.09 -10.38
N GLY A 72 -6.83 -0.89 -9.83
CA GLY A 72 -7.92 0.03 -9.51
C GLY A 72 -8.74 0.35 -10.75
N LYS A 73 -8.09 0.74 -11.85
CA LYS A 73 -8.76 0.98 -13.14
C LYS A 73 -9.54 -0.24 -13.64
N LYS A 74 -8.95 -1.43 -13.59
CA LYS A 74 -9.61 -2.68 -14.03
C LYS A 74 -10.87 -3.02 -13.22
N LYS A 75 -10.90 -2.70 -11.93
CA LYS A 75 -12.03 -2.98 -11.03
C LYS A 75 -12.91 -1.76 -10.74
N PHE A 76 -12.77 -0.67 -11.50
CA PHE A 76 -13.50 0.59 -11.30
C PHE A 76 -13.46 1.12 -9.86
N THR A 77 -12.29 1.01 -9.22
CA THR A 77 -12.06 1.44 -7.84
C THR A 77 -10.72 2.16 -7.70
N ILE A 78 -10.47 2.74 -6.52
CA ILE A 78 -9.21 3.43 -6.22
C ILE A 78 -8.16 2.39 -5.81
N GLY A 79 -6.94 2.52 -6.33
CA GLY A 79 -5.83 1.59 -6.01
C GLY A 79 -5.58 1.42 -4.51
N TYR A 80 -5.78 2.48 -3.72
CA TYR A 80 -5.71 2.41 -2.25
C TYR A 80 -6.68 1.39 -1.64
N ASN A 81 -7.94 1.35 -2.11
CA ASN A 81 -8.92 0.40 -1.60
C ASN A 81 -8.57 -1.04 -1.99
N MET A 82 -7.96 -1.23 -3.17
CA MET A 82 -7.44 -2.53 -3.60
C MET A 82 -6.33 -3.01 -2.68
N ALA A 83 -5.36 -2.15 -2.36
CA ALA A 83 -4.27 -2.47 -1.45
C ALA A 83 -4.78 -2.79 -0.05
N VAL A 84 -5.65 -1.96 0.52
CA VAL A 84 -6.24 -2.21 1.84
C VAL A 84 -7.01 -3.53 1.85
N GLY A 85 -7.81 -3.80 0.81
CA GLY A 85 -8.54 -5.05 0.68
C GLY A 85 -7.64 -6.27 0.62
N TYR A 86 -6.59 -6.25 -0.22
CA TYR A 86 -5.64 -7.35 -0.32
C TYR A 86 -4.92 -7.59 1.01
N ASN A 87 -4.34 -6.56 1.60
CA ASN A 87 -3.51 -6.70 2.78
C ASN A 87 -4.31 -7.04 4.03
N ARG A 88 -5.55 -6.55 4.15
CA ARG A 88 -6.44 -6.98 5.24
C ARG A 88 -6.74 -8.48 5.18
N MET A 89 -6.84 -9.06 3.98
CA MET A 89 -7.16 -10.48 3.80
C MET A 89 -5.94 -11.39 3.90
N ASN A 90 -4.75 -10.89 3.56
CA ASN A 90 -3.55 -11.73 3.41
C ASN A 90 -2.45 -11.41 4.44
N ALA A 91 -2.31 -10.15 4.86
CA ALA A 91 -1.23 -9.66 5.71
C ALA A 91 -1.68 -9.31 7.13
N ILE A 92 -2.92 -9.65 7.51
CA ILE A 92 -3.41 -9.52 8.88
C ILE A 92 -3.66 -10.92 9.45
N GLU A 93 -3.13 -11.14 10.63
CA GLU A 93 -3.42 -12.31 11.45
C GLU A 93 -4.16 -11.85 12.72
N ILE A 94 -5.33 -12.43 12.95
CA ILE A 94 -6.13 -12.15 14.14
C ILE A 94 -5.72 -13.14 15.22
N THR A 95 -5.07 -12.64 16.28
CA THR A 95 -4.65 -13.47 17.42
C THR A 95 -5.72 -13.50 18.50
N SER A 96 -6.51 -12.43 18.65
CA SER A 96 -7.70 -12.36 19.51
C SER A 96 -8.64 -11.23 19.05
N PRO A 97 -9.85 -11.07 19.61
CA PRO A 97 -10.83 -10.08 19.17
C PRO A 97 -10.31 -8.63 19.08
N ASN A 98 -9.28 -8.27 19.87
CA ASN A 98 -8.68 -6.93 19.84
C ASN A 98 -7.17 -6.94 19.62
N SER A 99 -6.60 -8.08 19.25
CA SER A 99 -5.17 -8.21 18.96
C SER A 99 -4.98 -8.76 17.58
N VAL A 100 -4.28 -8.00 16.75
CA VAL A 100 -3.96 -8.35 15.37
C VAL A 100 -2.48 -8.10 15.11
N ARG A 101 -1.86 -9.00 14.38
CA ARG A 101 -0.49 -8.87 13.90
C ARG A 101 -0.51 -8.56 12.41
N PHE A 102 0.40 -7.69 11.99
CA PHE A 102 0.67 -7.46 10.58
C PHE A 102 1.81 -8.39 10.14
N VAL A 103 1.60 -9.16 9.07
CA VAL A 103 2.54 -10.14 8.52
C VAL A 103 3.20 -9.52 7.29
N TYR A 104 4.38 -8.94 7.47
CA TYR A 104 5.07 -8.11 6.48
C TYR A 104 5.42 -8.89 5.21
N GLU A 105 5.75 -10.18 5.32
CA GLU A 105 6.10 -11.06 4.21
C GLU A 105 4.93 -11.27 3.24
N LYS A 106 3.70 -11.15 3.73
CA LYS A 106 2.46 -11.32 2.94
C LYS A 106 1.91 -10.00 2.42
N ALA A 107 2.57 -8.88 2.74
CA ALA A 107 2.11 -7.57 2.33
C ALA A 107 2.38 -7.32 0.84
N LEU A 108 1.48 -6.57 0.21
CA LEU A 108 1.57 -6.22 -1.20
C LEU A 108 1.31 -4.72 -1.41
N PHE A 109 2.26 -4.05 -2.05
CA PHE A 109 2.25 -2.61 -2.30
C PHE A 109 2.11 -2.25 -3.77
N SER A 110 2.37 -3.19 -4.68
CA SER A 110 2.00 -3.10 -6.08
C SER A 110 1.41 -4.42 -6.57
N GLN A 111 0.50 -4.36 -7.53
CA GLN A 111 -0.14 -5.55 -8.09
C GLN A 111 -0.30 -5.45 -9.60
N GLY A 112 0.26 -6.42 -10.32
CA GLY A 112 0.18 -6.45 -11.78
C GLY A 112 0.58 -7.79 -12.38
N ALA A 113 0.71 -7.80 -13.71
CA ALA A 113 0.97 -9.02 -14.47
C ALA A 113 2.42 -9.11 -14.99
N MET A 114 3.25 -8.08 -14.76
CA MET A 114 4.66 -8.16 -15.08
C MET A 114 5.32 -9.18 -14.13
N THR A 115 6.09 -10.09 -14.72
CA THR A 115 6.90 -11.05 -13.96
C THR A 115 7.87 -10.29 -13.06
N VAL A 116 8.06 -10.76 -11.82
CA VAL A 116 8.98 -10.14 -10.86
C VAL A 116 10.37 -10.79 -10.97
N ASN A 117 11.42 -10.09 -10.55
CA ASN A 117 12.73 -10.71 -10.33
C ASN A 117 12.72 -11.44 -8.98
N PRO A 118 12.82 -12.78 -8.94
CA PRO A 118 12.75 -13.54 -7.70
C PRO A 118 13.98 -13.39 -6.81
N GLU A 119 15.12 -12.98 -7.36
CA GLU A 119 16.42 -12.92 -6.66
C GLU A 119 16.88 -11.49 -6.35
N ALA A 120 15.95 -10.55 -6.23
CA ALA A 120 16.30 -9.22 -5.74
C ALA A 120 16.80 -9.29 -4.28
N THR A 121 17.77 -8.46 -3.93
CA THR A 121 18.37 -8.41 -2.59
C THR A 121 18.54 -6.96 -2.14
N VAL A 122 18.65 -6.76 -0.83
CA VAL A 122 18.94 -5.47 -0.22
C VAL A 122 20.11 -5.59 0.76
N LYS A 123 20.92 -4.54 0.85
CA LYS A 123 21.98 -4.38 1.86
C LYS A 123 21.92 -2.99 2.46
N VAL A 124 22.14 -2.91 3.77
CA VAL A 124 22.33 -1.63 4.46
C VAL A 124 23.73 -1.13 4.16
N VAL A 125 23.83 0.12 3.72
CA VAL A 125 25.09 0.81 3.42
C VAL A 125 25.06 2.21 4.04
N GLU A 126 26.16 2.95 3.96
CA GLU A 126 26.21 4.32 4.45
C GLU A 126 25.12 5.19 3.79
N GLY A 127 24.30 5.84 4.61
CA GLY A 127 23.23 6.74 4.16
C GLY A 127 21.94 6.09 3.65
N GLY A 128 21.85 4.77 3.54
CA GLY A 128 20.63 4.13 3.06
C GLY A 128 20.72 2.65 2.73
N LEU A 129 19.89 2.23 1.77
CA LEU A 129 19.74 0.84 1.34
C LEU A 129 20.18 0.67 -0.12
N GLU A 130 21.12 -0.23 -0.38
CA GLU A 130 21.48 -0.66 -1.72
C GLU A 130 20.63 -1.85 -2.14
N PHE A 131 19.86 -1.69 -3.21
CA PHE A 131 19.08 -2.74 -3.84
C PHE A 131 19.85 -3.33 -5.01
N ARG A 132 19.78 -4.64 -5.19
CA ARG A 132 20.35 -5.34 -6.35
C ARG A 132 19.38 -6.36 -6.92
N TRP A 133 19.43 -6.56 -8.22
CA TRP A 133 18.64 -7.57 -8.92
C TRP A 133 19.35 -8.04 -10.19
N ASP A 134 18.97 -9.21 -10.70
CA ASP A 134 19.51 -9.71 -11.97
C ASP A 134 18.99 -8.86 -13.15
N ALA A 135 19.88 -8.07 -13.75
CA ALA A 135 19.60 -7.27 -14.95
C ALA A 135 19.57 -8.08 -16.25
N GLY A 136 20.13 -9.30 -16.22
CA GLY A 136 20.08 -10.27 -17.32
C GLY A 136 18.77 -11.05 -17.38
N LEU A 137 18.08 -11.20 -16.24
CA LEU A 137 16.78 -11.86 -16.18
C LEU A 137 15.73 -11.05 -16.96
N MET A 138 15.27 -11.65 -18.05
CA MET A 138 14.24 -11.07 -18.92
C MET A 138 13.16 -12.12 -19.19
N ALA A 139 11.92 -11.79 -18.80
CA ALA A 139 10.74 -12.60 -19.04
C ALA A 139 9.69 -11.82 -19.83
N LYS A 140 8.60 -12.50 -20.21
CA LYS A 140 7.49 -11.87 -20.94
C LYS A 140 6.97 -10.64 -20.18
N GLY A 141 6.92 -9.51 -20.88
CA GLY A 141 6.42 -8.24 -20.35
C GLY A 141 7.43 -7.39 -19.59
N MET A 142 8.66 -7.89 -19.38
CA MET A 142 9.77 -7.09 -18.87
C MET A 142 10.45 -6.30 -20.00
N LYS A 143 10.89 -5.08 -19.71
CA LYS A 143 11.72 -4.27 -20.60
C LYS A 143 12.95 -3.75 -19.83
N ARG A 144 14.05 -3.58 -20.57
CA ARG A 144 15.32 -3.09 -20.02
C ARG A 144 15.22 -1.69 -19.40
N ASN A 145 14.24 -0.89 -19.83
CA ASN A 145 13.94 0.45 -19.34
C ASN A 145 12.76 0.50 -18.35
N ASP A 146 12.27 -0.64 -17.84
CA ASP A 146 11.35 -0.60 -16.70
C ASP A 146 12.05 0.06 -15.51
N HIS A 147 11.33 0.84 -14.71
CA HIS A 147 11.87 1.50 -13.52
C HIS A 147 11.67 0.61 -12.29
N ALA A 148 12.68 0.54 -11.42
CA ALA A 148 12.52 0.00 -10.09
C ALA A 148 11.66 0.94 -9.22
N MET A 149 10.83 0.35 -8.38
CA MET A 149 10.12 1.02 -7.30
C MET A 149 10.62 0.42 -5.99
N LEU A 150 11.16 1.27 -5.11
CA LEU A 150 11.81 0.86 -3.86
C LEU A 150 10.96 1.33 -2.68
N LEU A 151 10.85 0.50 -1.64
CA LEU A 151 10.12 0.85 -0.43
C LEU A 151 10.84 0.29 0.80
N ALA A 152 11.04 1.13 1.79
CA ALA A 152 11.44 0.75 3.14
C ALA A 152 10.42 1.31 4.14
N TYR A 153 9.73 0.43 4.84
CA TYR A 153 8.74 0.80 5.86
C TYR A 153 9.33 0.62 7.26
N CYS A 154 9.15 1.60 8.15
CA CYS A 154 9.54 1.50 9.55
C CYS A 154 8.29 1.32 10.44
N PRO A 155 8.06 0.11 10.97
CA PRO A 155 6.94 -0.14 11.88
C PRO A 155 6.93 0.73 13.14
N GLU A 156 8.09 0.98 13.73
CA GLU A 156 8.24 1.68 15.02
C GLU A 156 7.88 3.16 14.92
N LYS A 157 8.04 3.74 13.73
CA LYS A 157 7.79 5.17 13.47
C LYS A 157 6.53 5.39 12.61
N GLU A 158 5.89 4.32 12.15
CA GLU A 158 4.77 4.35 11.21
C GLU A 158 5.05 5.26 9.99
N SER A 159 6.30 5.21 9.51
CA SER A 159 6.84 6.00 8.41
C SER A 159 7.41 5.10 7.33
N ALA A 160 7.68 5.68 6.15
CA ALA A 160 8.30 4.96 5.05
C ALA A 160 9.15 5.90 4.20
N PHE A 161 10.17 5.32 3.58
CA PHE A 161 10.95 5.92 2.50
C PHE A 161 10.68 5.13 1.23
N PHE A 162 10.54 5.80 0.09
CA PHE A 162 10.30 5.12 -1.16
C PHE A 162 10.75 5.94 -2.36
N GLU A 163 11.07 5.22 -3.44
CA GLU A 163 11.32 5.76 -4.77
C GLU A 163 10.33 5.10 -5.75
N LEU A 164 9.65 5.91 -6.56
CA LEU A 164 8.61 5.46 -7.50
C LEU A 164 9.12 5.32 -8.93
N SER A 165 10.22 5.97 -9.26
CA SER A 165 10.80 5.98 -10.60
C SER A 165 12.32 5.90 -10.48
N GLY A 166 12.78 4.82 -9.85
CA GLY A 166 14.19 4.53 -9.63
C GLY A 166 14.91 4.13 -10.90
N ALA A 167 16.08 3.51 -10.72
CA ALA A 167 16.95 3.09 -11.79
C ALA A 167 16.25 2.13 -12.76
N ASN A 168 16.67 2.22 -14.02
CA ASN A 168 16.22 1.29 -15.05
C ASN A 168 16.61 -0.15 -14.68
N ARG A 169 15.76 -1.12 -15.02
CA ARG A 169 15.96 -2.55 -14.78
C ARG A 169 17.31 -3.04 -15.32
N LYS A 170 17.78 -2.53 -16.46
CA LYS A 170 19.10 -2.86 -17.04
C LYS A 170 20.30 -2.48 -16.15
N THR A 171 20.09 -1.61 -15.17
CA THR A 171 21.14 -1.14 -14.26
C THR A 171 21.51 -2.20 -13.23
N GLY A 172 20.55 -3.05 -12.83
CA GLY A 172 20.78 -4.14 -11.88
C GLY A 172 20.93 -3.72 -10.42
N ARG A 173 20.85 -2.42 -10.13
CA ARG A 173 20.96 -1.87 -8.78
C ARG A 173 20.31 -0.49 -8.69
N ASP A 174 19.99 -0.11 -7.46
CA ASP A 174 19.55 1.23 -7.10
C ASP A 174 19.84 1.53 -5.63
N PHE A 175 19.72 2.79 -5.23
CA PHE A 175 19.95 3.23 -3.87
C PHE A 175 18.75 4.01 -3.35
N LEU A 176 18.25 3.61 -2.17
CA LEU A 176 17.23 4.35 -1.44
C LEU A 176 17.87 5.05 -0.25
N GLU A 177 17.92 6.38 -0.30
CA GLU A 177 18.37 7.20 0.82
C GLU A 177 17.41 7.08 2.01
N ILE A 178 17.96 6.87 3.20
CA ILE A 178 17.20 6.84 4.45
C ILE A 178 17.69 7.99 5.32
N THR A 179 16.96 9.10 5.29
CA THR A 179 17.31 10.28 6.09
C THR A 179 17.08 9.98 7.58
N ALA A 180 18.11 10.17 8.38
CA ALA A 180 18.38 9.52 9.66
C ALA A 180 17.19 9.28 10.61
N TYR A 181 17.18 8.09 11.21
CA TYR A 181 16.59 7.85 12.52
C TYR A 181 17.64 8.12 13.60
N HIS A 182 17.29 8.81 14.68
CA HIS A 182 18.21 9.10 15.79
C HIS A 182 18.56 7.88 16.65
N GLN A 183 17.97 6.72 16.35
CA GLN A 183 18.15 5.45 17.04
C GLN A 183 18.06 4.34 15.99
N PRO A 184 18.71 3.18 16.20
CA PRO A 184 18.56 2.02 15.33
C PRO A 184 17.08 1.66 15.17
N VAL A 185 16.65 1.42 13.93
CA VAL A 185 15.27 1.00 13.62
C VAL A 185 15.24 -0.21 12.72
N THR A 186 14.10 -0.89 12.75
CA THR A 186 13.80 -1.99 11.84
C THR A 186 13.13 -1.47 10.58
N LEU A 187 13.60 -1.92 9.42
CA LEU A 187 12.99 -1.62 8.13
C LEU A 187 12.49 -2.89 7.44
N GLU A 188 11.25 -2.84 7.00
CA GLU A 188 10.61 -3.86 6.17
C GLU A 188 10.72 -3.41 4.70
N VAL A 189 11.44 -4.18 3.89
CA VAL A 189 11.90 -3.73 2.58
C VAL A 189 11.17 -4.44 1.44
N TYR A 190 10.77 -3.67 0.43
CA TYR A 190 10.06 -4.16 -0.75
C TYR A 190 10.63 -3.55 -2.03
N ILE A 191 10.52 -4.31 -3.13
CA ILE A 191 10.82 -3.84 -4.48
C ILE A 191 9.69 -4.22 -5.44
N ALA A 192 9.42 -3.37 -6.42
CA ALA A 192 8.58 -3.66 -7.57
C ALA A 192 9.19 -3.05 -8.84
N PHE A 193 8.59 -3.33 -9.98
CA PHE A 193 8.98 -2.74 -11.26
C PHE A 193 7.78 -2.22 -12.02
N GLU A 194 7.93 -1.02 -12.60
CA GLU A 194 6.94 -0.37 -13.44
C GLU A 194 7.50 -0.16 -14.85
N ALA A 195 6.70 -0.43 -15.88
CA ALA A 195 7.13 -0.16 -17.25
C ALA A 195 7.30 1.35 -17.48
N ALA A 196 8.25 1.74 -18.32
CA ALA A 196 8.49 3.16 -18.66
C ALA A 196 7.25 3.88 -19.20
N ASP A 197 6.34 3.15 -19.86
CA ASP A 197 5.07 3.67 -20.37
C ASP A 197 3.93 3.67 -19.31
N ARG A 198 4.20 3.19 -18.09
CA ARG A 198 3.28 3.01 -16.96
C ARG A 198 2.06 2.14 -17.27
N LYS A 199 2.13 1.31 -18.33
CA LYS A 199 1.02 0.41 -18.73
C LYS A 199 1.15 -1.00 -18.16
N SER A 200 2.27 -1.30 -17.52
CA SER A 200 2.53 -2.59 -16.88
C SER A 200 3.28 -2.39 -15.57
N ILE A 201 2.98 -3.22 -14.59
CA ILE A 201 3.62 -3.20 -13.28
C ILE A 201 3.74 -4.64 -12.75
N SER A 202 4.73 -4.88 -11.91
CA SER A 202 4.93 -6.14 -11.21
C SER A 202 4.18 -6.16 -9.88
N ASN A 203 3.99 -7.36 -9.32
CA ASN A 203 3.75 -7.46 -7.89
C ASN A 203 4.99 -6.95 -7.12
N SER A 204 4.78 -6.38 -5.95
CA SER A 204 5.88 -6.06 -5.04
C SER A 204 6.40 -7.34 -4.39
N VAL A 205 7.70 -7.43 -4.20
CA VAL A 205 8.37 -8.54 -3.52
C VAL A 205 9.00 -8.03 -2.24
N TYR A 206 8.78 -8.77 -1.16
CA TYR A 206 9.42 -8.55 0.13
C TYR A 206 10.86 -9.04 0.09
N LEU A 207 11.81 -8.19 0.46
CA LEU A 207 13.25 -8.49 0.46
C LEU A 207 13.79 -8.84 1.84
N GLY A 208 12.94 -8.86 2.86
CA GLY A 208 13.33 -9.12 4.23
C GLY A 208 13.35 -7.87 5.09
N GLN A 209 13.68 -8.13 6.35
CA GLN A 209 13.87 -7.15 7.39
C GLN A 209 15.36 -6.78 7.48
N VAL A 210 15.65 -5.50 7.66
CA VAL A 210 17.00 -5.00 7.89
C VAL A 210 17.05 -4.06 9.10
N GLN A 211 18.17 -4.06 9.80
CA GLN A 211 18.46 -3.11 10.88
C GLN A 211 19.22 -1.92 10.27
N PHE A 212 18.68 -0.71 10.40
CA PHE A 212 19.29 0.54 9.93
C PHE A 212 19.68 1.43 11.12
#